data_AF-A3K6B2-F1
#
_entry.id   AF-A3K6B2-F1
#
_cell.length_a   1.000
_cell.length_b   1.000
_cell.length_c   1.000
_cell.angle_alpha   90.00
_cell.angle_beta   90.00
_cell.angle_gamma   90.00
#
_symmetry.space_group_name_H-M   'P 1'
#
loop_
_entity.id
_entity.type
_entity.pdbx_description
1 polymer ?
#
loop_
_entity_poly.entity_id
_entity_poly.type
_entity_poly.pdbx_seq_one_letter_code
_entity_poly.pdbx_strand_id
1 'polypeptide(L)'
;MKTFAMTALVSVLPVLALAHGDVAPQAVDTTGLPNVGEEWLTENPYRAEAAGEEVWSKAVKIGASGYNQNCARCHGLEVISGGLAPDLRFLEAEEYGDEWFVERFRHGYTQNGTTKMPAFGELLGQEAAWAIRTYIETRPDDESMAEVADELKGLRDQLDALSTGSGDADGELIKAELTEIAAGIETVSGAPVADSAASRAAAFIDGSEEGYRHAAEALTIGLSAAH
;
A
#
# COMPACT_ATOMS: atom_id res chain seq x y z
N MET A 1 57.73 16.22 41.75
CA MET A 1 56.56 15.33 41.70
C MET A 1 55.98 15.42 40.30
N LYS A 2 56.00 14.32 39.52
CA LYS A 2 55.46 14.28 38.15
C LYS A 2 54.10 13.58 38.19
N THR A 3 53.04 14.30 37.88
CA THR A 3 51.67 13.79 37.76
C THR A 3 51.51 13.10 36.40
N PHE A 4 51.21 11.79 36.40
CA PHE A 4 50.81 11.06 35.20
C PHE A 4 49.31 11.29 34.97
N ALA A 5 48.95 11.89 33.84
CA ALA A 5 47.57 11.97 33.37
C ALA A 5 47.18 10.60 32.77
N MET A 6 46.21 9.93 33.38
CA MET A 6 45.69 8.65 32.92
C MET A 6 44.60 8.90 31.87
N THR A 7 44.95 8.75 30.59
CA THR A 7 43.98 8.83 29.49
C THR A 7 43.15 7.55 29.48
N ALA A 8 41.88 7.64 29.89
CA ALA A 8 40.93 6.54 29.83
C ALA A 8 40.51 6.30 28.37
N LEU A 9 40.95 5.18 27.79
CA LEU A 9 40.51 4.73 26.47
C LEU A 9 39.11 4.09 26.61
N VAL A 10 38.07 4.84 26.26
CA VAL A 10 36.69 4.32 26.19
C VAL A 10 36.59 3.40 24.98
N SER A 11 36.51 2.10 25.24
CA SER A 11 36.26 1.08 24.21
C SER A 11 34.77 1.08 23.89
N VAL A 12 34.41 1.49 22.67
CA VAL A 12 33.03 1.36 22.17
C VAL A 12 32.81 -0.11 21.82
N LEU A 13 32.06 -0.82 22.65
CA LEU A 13 31.62 -2.17 22.34
C LEU A 13 30.55 -2.09 21.22
N PRO A 14 30.65 -2.90 20.16
CA PRO A 14 29.61 -2.95 19.14
C PRO A 14 28.33 -3.48 19.77
N VAL A 15 27.28 -2.65 19.80
CA VAL A 15 25.92 -3.09 20.09
C VAL A 15 25.47 -3.94 18.91
N LEU A 16 25.26 -5.24 19.14
CA LEU A 16 24.58 -6.09 18.19
C LEU A 16 23.12 -5.61 18.11
N ALA A 17 22.84 -4.74 17.14
CA ALA A 17 21.46 -4.40 16.79
C ALA A 17 20.82 -5.65 16.19
N LEU A 18 19.91 -6.31 16.94
CA LEU A 18 18.98 -7.28 16.37
C LEU A 18 17.98 -6.49 15.50
N ALA A 19 18.40 -6.09 14.31
CA ALA A 19 17.58 -5.35 13.35
C ALA A 19 16.68 -6.25 12.50
N HIS A 20 16.65 -7.55 12.78
CA HIS A 20 15.70 -8.46 12.14
C HIS A 20 14.42 -8.40 12.98
N GLY A 21 13.41 -7.71 12.47
CA GLY A 21 12.06 -7.75 13.03
C GLY A 21 11.56 -9.19 13.13
N ASP A 22 10.59 -9.41 14.02
CA ASP A 22 9.93 -10.71 14.15
C ASP A 22 9.44 -11.17 12.76
N VAL A 23 9.81 -12.39 12.39
CA VAL A 23 9.47 -12.98 11.08
C VAL A 23 8.13 -13.73 11.17
N ALA A 24 7.50 -13.76 12.35
CA ALA A 24 6.14 -14.24 12.52
C ALA A 24 5.13 -13.30 11.84
N PRO A 25 4.03 -13.84 11.30
CA PRO A 25 2.92 -13.02 10.80
C PRO A 25 2.43 -12.04 11.86
N GLN A 26 2.22 -10.79 11.44
CA GLN A 26 1.75 -9.72 12.30
C GLN A 26 0.23 -9.62 12.19
N ALA A 27 -0.43 -9.54 13.34
CA ALA A 27 -1.88 -9.40 13.40
C ALA A 27 -2.34 -8.13 12.67
N VAL A 28 -3.47 -8.24 11.99
CA VAL A 28 -4.09 -7.12 11.27
C VAL A 28 -5.29 -6.64 12.08
N ASP A 29 -5.31 -5.34 12.42
CA ASP A 29 -6.47 -4.73 13.07
C ASP A 29 -7.58 -4.50 12.04
N THR A 30 -8.62 -5.32 12.10
CA THR A 30 -9.78 -5.27 11.20
C THR A 30 -10.93 -4.45 11.78
N THR A 31 -10.70 -3.71 12.86
CA THR A 31 -11.73 -2.90 13.53
C THR A 31 -12.43 -1.95 12.57
N GLY A 32 -13.76 -2.01 12.57
CA GLY A 32 -14.62 -1.15 11.75
C GLY A 32 -14.90 -1.71 10.35
N LEU A 33 -14.44 -2.90 10.02
CA LEU A 33 -14.95 -3.67 8.88
C LEU A 33 -16.21 -4.46 9.29
N PRO A 34 -17.17 -4.67 8.36
CA PRO A 34 -18.29 -5.59 8.59
C PRO A 34 -17.79 -7.01 8.91
N ASN A 35 -18.46 -7.70 9.82
CA ASN A 35 -18.15 -9.11 10.09
C ASN A 35 -18.58 -9.98 8.91
N VAL A 36 -17.74 -10.95 8.54
CA VAL A 36 -17.94 -11.82 7.36
C VAL A 36 -18.20 -13.29 7.73
N GLY A 37 -18.40 -13.58 9.01
CA GLY A 37 -18.65 -14.92 9.51
C GLY A 37 -17.44 -15.86 9.54
N GLU A 38 -17.65 -17.07 10.04
CA GLU A 38 -16.62 -18.12 10.14
C GLU A 38 -16.47 -18.94 8.86
N GLU A 39 -17.54 -19.04 8.08
CA GLU A 39 -17.51 -19.71 6.78
C GLU A 39 -16.77 -18.82 5.78
N TRP A 40 -15.81 -19.41 5.05
CA TRP A 40 -15.04 -18.67 4.07
C TRP A 40 -15.90 -18.37 2.85
N LEU A 41 -16.03 -17.07 2.56
CA LEU A 41 -16.64 -16.56 1.36
C LEU A 41 -15.76 -16.90 0.14
N THR A 42 -16.39 -16.94 -1.03
CA THR A 42 -15.72 -17.18 -2.31
C THR A 42 -15.42 -15.89 -3.08
N GLU A 43 -16.11 -14.80 -2.74
CA GLU A 43 -15.97 -13.49 -3.38
C GLU A 43 -15.64 -12.41 -2.35
N ASN A 44 -14.94 -11.36 -2.80
CA ASN A 44 -14.53 -10.25 -1.94
C ASN A 44 -15.74 -9.43 -1.44
N PRO A 45 -16.06 -9.49 -0.13
CA PRO A 45 -17.23 -8.81 0.43
C PRO A 45 -17.04 -7.30 0.59
N TYR A 46 -15.82 -6.78 0.42
CA TYR A 46 -15.47 -5.38 0.67
C TYR A 46 -15.32 -4.53 -0.59
N ARG A 47 -15.70 -5.06 -1.77
CA ARG A 47 -15.84 -4.23 -2.97
C ARG A 47 -16.88 -3.13 -2.75
N ALA A 48 -16.66 -1.97 -3.34
CA ALA A 48 -17.54 -0.80 -3.17
C ALA A 48 -19.01 -1.10 -3.56
N GLU A 49 -19.22 -1.92 -4.58
CA GLU A 49 -20.56 -2.36 -5.01
C GLU A 49 -21.31 -3.19 -3.96
N ALA A 50 -20.59 -3.96 -3.13
CA ALA A 50 -21.16 -4.85 -2.13
C ALA A 50 -21.28 -4.18 -0.75
N ALA A 51 -20.25 -3.44 -0.34
CA ALA A 51 -20.15 -2.88 1.02
C ALA A 51 -20.24 -1.36 1.11
N GLY A 52 -20.25 -0.66 -0.03
CA GLY A 52 -20.21 0.80 -0.11
C GLY A 52 -18.80 1.38 0.00
N GLU A 53 -18.65 2.61 -0.52
CA GLU A 53 -17.37 3.33 -0.62
C GLU A 53 -16.63 3.49 0.71
N GLU A 54 -17.36 3.74 1.80
CA GLU A 54 -16.74 3.92 3.13
C GLU A 54 -16.06 2.63 3.61
N VAL A 55 -16.74 1.49 3.45
CA VAL A 55 -16.19 0.20 3.85
C VAL A 55 -15.04 -0.19 2.92
N TRP A 56 -15.21 -0.02 1.62
CA TRP A 56 -14.16 -0.28 0.64
C TRP A 56 -12.89 0.52 0.94
N SER A 57 -13.01 1.84 1.14
CA SER A 57 -11.87 2.71 1.46
C SER A 57 -11.18 2.27 2.76
N LYS A 58 -11.96 1.89 3.79
CA LYS A 58 -11.40 1.35 5.04
C LYS A 58 -10.70 0.01 4.82
N ALA A 59 -11.26 -0.88 4.00
CA ALA A 59 -10.67 -2.17 3.66
C ALA A 59 -9.35 -1.99 2.90
N VAL A 60 -9.28 -1.06 1.93
CA VAL A 60 -8.03 -0.70 1.25
C VAL A 60 -6.97 -0.23 2.26
N LYS A 61 -7.33 0.65 3.21
CA LYS A 61 -6.40 1.17 4.23
C LYS A 61 -5.88 0.08 5.17
N ILE A 62 -6.78 -0.78 5.68
CA ILE A 62 -6.40 -1.91 6.55
C ILE A 62 -5.57 -2.92 5.76
N GLY A 63 -5.98 -3.20 4.52
CA GLY A 63 -5.30 -4.08 3.58
C GLY A 63 -3.89 -3.64 3.26
N ALA A 64 -3.67 -2.35 3.01
CA ALA A 64 -2.33 -1.78 2.79
C ALA A 64 -1.39 -2.08 3.96
N SER A 65 -1.87 -1.85 5.19
CA SER A 65 -1.10 -2.15 6.40
C SER A 65 -0.83 -3.66 6.54
N GLY A 66 -1.87 -4.49 6.38
CA GLY A 66 -1.75 -5.94 6.49
C GLY A 66 -0.81 -6.54 5.45
N TYR A 67 -0.91 -6.08 4.21
CA TYR A 67 -0.07 -6.49 3.09
C TYR A 67 1.40 -6.09 3.32
N ASN A 68 1.65 -4.84 3.72
CA ASN A 68 3.02 -4.35 3.93
C ASN A 68 3.74 -5.09 5.07
N GLN A 69 3.01 -5.52 6.09
CA GLN A 69 3.58 -6.27 7.21
C GLN A 69 3.81 -7.75 6.89
N ASN A 70 2.92 -8.38 6.10
CA ASN A 70 2.89 -9.84 5.95
C ASN A 70 3.28 -10.35 4.57
N CYS A 71 3.16 -9.55 3.51
CA CYS A 71 3.19 -10.02 2.12
C CYS A 71 4.29 -9.35 1.29
N ALA A 72 4.53 -8.05 1.51
CA ALA A 72 5.39 -7.23 0.66
C ALA A 72 6.84 -7.70 0.58
N ARG A 73 7.35 -8.41 1.60
CA ARG A 73 8.70 -8.99 1.56
C ARG A 73 8.89 -10.00 0.43
N CYS A 74 7.83 -10.71 0.03
CA CYS A 74 7.87 -11.73 -1.00
C CYS A 74 7.26 -11.26 -2.33
N HIS A 75 6.13 -10.58 -2.24
CA HIS A 75 5.35 -10.12 -3.40
C HIS A 75 5.67 -8.68 -3.82
N GLY A 76 6.57 -8.02 -3.09
CA GLY A 76 7.04 -6.66 -3.37
C GLY A 76 6.16 -5.55 -2.79
N LEU A 77 6.73 -4.35 -2.68
CA LEU A 77 6.01 -3.15 -2.26
C LEU A 77 5.04 -2.72 -3.37
N GLU A 78 3.92 -2.11 -2.99
CA GLU A 78 2.82 -1.80 -3.93
C GLU A 78 2.37 -3.02 -4.77
N VAL A 79 2.65 -4.24 -4.28
CA VAL A 79 2.32 -5.51 -4.95
C VAL A 79 3.14 -5.79 -6.22
N ILE A 80 4.18 -4.99 -6.47
CA ILE A 80 5.06 -5.13 -7.64
C ILE A 80 6.20 -6.08 -7.29
N SER A 81 6.18 -7.30 -7.85
CA SER A 81 7.15 -8.30 -7.47
C SER A 81 8.56 -8.04 -8.02
N GLY A 82 9.55 -8.19 -7.15
CA GLY A 82 10.97 -8.26 -7.52
C GLY A 82 11.45 -9.64 -8.01
N GLY A 83 10.53 -10.59 -8.28
CA GLY A 83 10.82 -11.92 -8.82
C GLY A 83 10.94 -13.04 -7.79
N LEU A 84 10.73 -12.78 -6.50
CA LEU A 84 10.75 -13.81 -5.45
C LEU A 84 9.44 -14.62 -5.41
N ALA A 85 8.30 -13.94 -5.50
CA ALA A 85 6.97 -14.52 -5.61
C ALA A 85 6.21 -13.88 -6.79
N PRO A 86 5.03 -14.37 -7.20
CA PRO A 86 4.26 -13.73 -8.27
C PRO A 86 3.87 -12.28 -7.94
N ASP A 87 3.81 -11.43 -8.95
CA ASP A 87 3.15 -10.11 -8.88
C ASP A 87 1.63 -10.35 -8.78
N LEU A 88 1.01 -9.89 -7.69
CA LEU A 88 -0.41 -10.17 -7.42
C LEU A 88 -1.34 -9.16 -8.09
N ARG A 89 -0.82 -8.10 -8.74
CA ARG A 89 -1.64 -7.14 -9.48
C ARG A 89 -2.37 -7.79 -10.66
N PHE A 90 -1.80 -8.86 -11.21
CA PHE A 90 -2.38 -9.68 -12.28
C PHE A 90 -3.48 -10.64 -11.80
N LEU A 91 -3.80 -10.67 -10.51
CA LEU A 91 -4.89 -11.50 -10.00
C LEU A 91 -6.21 -10.75 -10.18
N GLU A 92 -6.95 -11.12 -11.22
CA GLU A 92 -8.19 -10.48 -11.67
C GLU A 92 -9.17 -10.24 -10.51
N ALA A 93 -9.80 -9.06 -10.46
CA ALA A 93 -10.75 -8.64 -9.44
C ALA A 93 -12.15 -9.25 -9.68
N GLU A 94 -12.21 -10.57 -9.74
CA GLU A 94 -13.41 -11.37 -9.97
C GLU A 94 -13.40 -12.65 -9.12
N GLU A 95 -14.51 -13.40 -9.13
CA GLU A 95 -14.70 -14.63 -8.35
C GLU A 95 -13.54 -15.63 -8.51
N TYR A 96 -13.09 -15.88 -9.74
CA TYR A 96 -11.99 -16.81 -9.98
C TYR A 96 -10.66 -16.35 -9.34
N GLY A 97 -10.37 -15.05 -9.41
CA GLY A 97 -9.21 -14.47 -8.73
C GLY A 97 -9.34 -14.52 -7.20
N ASP A 98 -10.56 -14.36 -6.68
CA ASP A 98 -10.87 -14.42 -5.26
C ASP A 98 -10.70 -15.82 -4.69
N GLU A 99 -11.21 -16.85 -5.37
CA GLU A 99 -10.99 -18.25 -5.01
C GLU A 99 -9.50 -18.57 -4.93
N TRP A 100 -8.73 -18.13 -5.93
CA TRP A 100 -7.29 -18.36 -5.96
C TRP A 100 -6.58 -17.64 -4.82
N PHE A 101 -6.95 -16.38 -4.54
CA PHE A 101 -6.41 -15.62 -3.41
C PHE A 101 -6.70 -16.32 -2.08
N VAL A 102 -7.97 -16.66 -1.83
CA VAL A 102 -8.43 -17.23 -0.56
C VAL A 102 -7.78 -18.58 -0.29
N GLU A 103 -7.70 -19.46 -1.29
CA GLU A 103 -7.05 -20.76 -1.13
C GLU A 103 -5.57 -20.61 -0.76
N ARG A 104 -4.84 -19.70 -1.44
CA ARG A 104 -3.43 -19.42 -1.13
C ARG A 104 -3.25 -18.75 0.21
N PHE A 105 -4.12 -17.81 0.58
CA PHE A 105 -4.06 -17.13 1.87
C PHE A 105 -4.30 -18.12 3.02
N ARG A 106 -5.33 -18.95 2.90
CA ARG A 106 -5.73 -19.91 3.95
C ARG A 106 -4.69 -20.99 4.16
N HIS A 107 -4.25 -21.61 3.07
CA HIS A 107 -3.47 -22.86 3.14
C HIS A 107 -1.99 -22.67 2.79
N GLY A 108 -1.60 -21.48 2.35
CA GLY A 108 -0.24 -21.18 1.92
C GLY A 108 0.14 -21.92 0.64
N TYR A 109 1.43 -22.13 0.46
CA TYR A 109 1.96 -22.90 -0.66
C TYR A 109 3.22 -23.65 -0.24
N THR A 110 3.20 -24.97 -0.43
CA THR A 110 4.36 -25.85 -0.21
C THR A 110 4.71 -26.55 -1.51
N GLN A 111 5.99 -26.50 -1.88
CA GLN A 111 6.51 -27.17 -3.06
C GLN A 111 7.73 -28.00 -2.67
N ASN A 112 7.74 -29.29 -3.05
CA ASN A 112 8.83 -30.23 -2.74
C ASN A 112 9.17 -30.26 -1.23
N GLY A 113 8.15 -30.26 -0.37
CA GLY A 113 8.31 -30.25 1.09
C GLY A 113 8.83 -28.94 1.69
N THR A 114 9.02 -27.89 0.87
CA THR A 114 9.44 -26.56 1.35
C THR A 114 8.26 -25.59 1.29
N THR A 115 7.91 -25.00 2.43
CA THR A 115 6.92 -23.92 2.50
C THR A 115 7.47 -22.68 1.77
N LYS A 116 6.77 -22.25 0.73
CA LYS A 116 7.05 -21.05 -0.06
C LYS A 116 6.20 -19.86 0.36
N MET A 117 4.97 -20.12 0.77
CA MET A 117 4.04 -19.14 1.33
C MET A 117 3.43 -19.73 2.62
N PRO A 118 3.50 -19.03 3.75
CA PRO A 118 2.84 -19.46 4.99
C PRO A 118 1.32 -19.54 4.83
N ALA A 119 0.68 -20.39 5.64
CA ALA A 119 -0.76 -20.40 5.79
C ALA A 119 -1.17 -19.30 6.79
N PHE A 120 -2.05 -18.39 6.38
CA PHE A 120 -2.49 -17.25 7.19
C PHE A 120 -3.92 -17.38 7.72
N GLY A 121 -4.70 -18.36 7.26
CA GLY A 121 -6.13 -18.46 7.55
C GLY A 121 -6.46 -18.41 9.05
N GLU A 122 -5.85 -19.29 9.85
CA GLU A 122 -6.05 -19.31 11.31
C GLU A 122 -5.33 -18.15 12.03
N LEU A 123 -4.28 -17.60 11.42
CA LEU A 123 -3.41 -16.60 12.07
C LEU A 123 -3.97 -15.19 11.98
N LEU A 124 -4.51 -14.82 10.82
CA LEU A 124 -4.97 -13.47 10.52
C LEU A 124 -6.49 -13.37 10.39
N GLY A 125 -7.17 -14.48 10.06
CA GLY A 125 -8.63 -14.50 9.86
C GLY A 125 -9.08 -13.96 8.50
N GLN A 126 -10.37 -14.14 8.24
CA GLN A 126 -10.98 -13.86 6.94
C GLN A 126 -11.13 -12.34 6.68
N GLU A 127 -11.46 -11.54 7.69
CA GLU A 127 -11.58 -10.09 7.52
C GLU A 127 -10.24 -9.47 7.06
N ALA A 128 -9.12 -9.95 7.60
CA ALA A 128 -7.78 -9.51 7.20
C ALA A 128 -7.46 -9.95 5.76
N ALA A 129 -7.84 -11.18 5.40
CA ALA A 129 -7.68 -11.70 4.05
C ALA A 129 -8.37 -10.79 3.02
N TRP A 130 -9.65 -10.46 3.25
CA TRP A 130 -10.43 -9.64 2.32
C TRP A 130 -10.01 -8.18 2.28
N ALA A 131 -9.57 -7.61 3.41
CA ALA A 131 -8.98 -6.27 3.40
C ALA A 131 -7.72 -6.24 2.52
N ILE A 132 -6.81 -7.22 2.70
CA ILE A 132 -5.59 -7.35 1.89
C ILE A 132 -5.94 -7.56 0.41
N ARG A 133 -6.92 -8.42 0.10
CA ARG A 133 -7.40 -8.64 -1.27
C ARG A 133 -7.89 -7.35 -1.90
N THR A 134 -8.73 -6.60 -1.19
CA THR A 134 -9.24 -5.31 -1.66
C THR A 134 -8.10 -4.35 -1.98
N TYR A 135 -7.08 -4.25 -1.11
CA TYR A 135 -5.88 -3.44 -1.40
C TYR A 135 -5.10 -3.90 -2.64
N ILE A 136 -4.98 -5.20 -2.88
CA ILE A 136 -4.31 -5.77 -4.06
C ILE A 136 -5.06 -5.41 -5.34
N GLU A 137 -6.39 -5.49 -5.33
CA GLU A 137 -7.24 -5.20 -6.49
C GLU A 137 -7.04 -3.75 -6.98
N THR A 138 -6.82 -2.78 -6.08
CA THR A 138 -6.72 -1.37 -6.45
C THR A 138 -5.36 -0.95 -7.01
N ARG A 139 -4.43 -1.86 -7.29
CA ARG A 139 -3.09 -1.44 -7.74
C ARG A 139 -3.15 -0.87 -9.17
N PRO A 140 -2.58 0.34 -9.38
CA PRO A 140 -2.63 1.00 -10.68
C PRO A 140 -1.83 0.23 -11.72
N ASP A 141 -2.27 0.34 -12.96
CA ASP A 141 -1.54 -0.08 -14.14
C ASP A 141 -0.39 0.88 -14.47
N ASP A 142 0.78 0.33 -14.78
CA ASP A 142 2.01 1.10 -14.98
C ASP A 142 1.96 1.90 -16.29
N GLU A 143 1.31 1.37 -17.33
CA GLU A 143 1.16 2.06 -18.62
C GLU A 143 0.23 3.26 -18.46
N SER A 144 -0.92 3.06 -17.83
CA SER A 144 -1.89 4.12 -17.50
C SER A 144 -1.25 5.24 -16.65
N MET A 145 -0.42 4.88 -15.67
CA MET A 145 0.33 5.86 -14.87
C MET A 145 1.39 6.62 -15.68
N ALA A 146 2.06 5.95 -16.61
CA ALA A 146 3.09 6.57 -17.44
C ALA A 146 2.52 7.62 -18.40
N GLU A 147 1.29 7.42 -18.90
CA GLU A 147 0.60 8.37 -19.78
C GLU A 147 0.36 9.73 -19.12
N VAL A 148 0.05 9.74 -17.83
CA VAL A 148 -0.26 10.96 -17.05
C VAL A 148 0.92 11.46 -16.21
N ALA A 149 2.09 10.81 -16.29
CA ALA A 149 3.21 11.09 -15.40
C ALA A 149 3.73 12.53 -15.50
N ASP A 150 3.77 13.12 -16.70
CA ASP A 150 4.26 14.49 -16.88
C ASP A 150 3.27 15.54 -16.37
N GLU A 151 1.97 15.29 -16.50
CA GLU A 151 0.92 16.13 -15.94
C GLU A 151 0.96 16.10 -14.40
N LEU A 152 1.08 14.90 -13.81
CA LEU A 152 1.24 14.72 -12.37
C LEU A 152 2.51 15.39 -11.82
N LYS A 153 3.62 15.41 -12.56
CA LYS A 153 4.83 16.19 -12.17
C LYS A 153 4.53 17.69 -12.14
N GLY A 154 3.80 18.21 -13.12
CA GLY A 154 3.37 19.61 -13.14
C GLY A 154 2.50 19.97 -11.94
N LEU A 155 1.54 19.11 -11.59
CA LEU A 155 0.68 19.31 -10.42
C LEU A 155 1.45 19.21 -9.10
N ARG A 156 2.39 18.27 -8.99
CA ARG A 156 3.32 18.19 -7.85
C ARG A 156 4.08 19.49 -7.67
N ASP A 157 4.66 20.04 -8.73
CA ASP A 157 5.47 21.27 -8.63
C ASP A 157 4.62 22.48 -8.19
N GLN A 158 3.35 22.54 -8.60
CA GLN A 158 2.38 23.53 -8.12
C GLN A 158 2.06 23.35 -6.63
N LEU A 159 1.83 22.10 -6.19
CA LEU A 159 1.58 21.78 -4.78
C LEU A 159 2.80 22.11 -3.89
N ASP A 160 4.01 21.85 -4.36
CA ASP A 160 5.25 22.24 -3.66
C ASP A 160 5.34 23.76 -3.50
N ALA A 161 5.02 24.53 -4.55
CA ALA A 161 4.97 25.99 -4.46
C ALA A 161 3.92 26.48 -3.46
N LEU A 162 2.72 25.88 -3.46
CA LEU A 162 1.66 26.19 -2.49
C LEU A 162 2.06 25.85 -1.06
N SER A 163 2.77 24.73 -0.85
CA SER A 163 3.24 24.29 0.47
C SER A 163 4.23 25.25 1.15
N THR A 164 4.84 26.15 0.37
CA THR A 164 5.81 27.16 0.85
C THR A 164 5.25 28.57 0.83
N GLY A 165 3.96 28.74 0.52
CA GLY A 165 3.31 30.04 0.36
C GLY A 165 3.82 30.85 -0.83
N SER A 166 4.50 30.21 -1.79
CA SER A 166 5.10 30.86 -2.96
C SER A 166 4.27 30.70 -4.26
N GLY A 167 3.26 29.83 -4.24
CA GLY A 167 2.33 29.60 -5.36
C GLY A 167 1.04 30.44 -5.28
N ASP A 168 0.45 30.71 -6.44
CA ASP A 168 -0.85 31.38 -6.62
C ASP A 168 -1.91 30.46 -7.24
N ALA A 169 -1.58 29.18 -7.45
CA ALA A 169 -2.49 28.18 -7.98
C ALA A 169 -3.68 27.92 -7.04
N ASP A 170 -4.81 27.52 -7.61
CA ASP A 170 -6.01 27.18 -6.85
C ASP A 170 -5.97 25.71 -6.44
N GLY A 171 -5.79 25.46 -5.14
CA GLY A 171 -5.74 24.11 -4.59
C GLY A 171 -6.99 23.27 -4.87
N GLU A 172 -8.17 23.89 -4.96
CA GLU A 172 -9.41 23.16 -5.26
C GLU A 172 -9.45 22.74 -6.74
N LEU A 173 -8.93 23.57 -7.65
CA LEU A 173 -8.78 23.19 -9.07
C LEU A 173 -7.77 22.06 -9.23
N ILE A 174 -6.62 22.13 -8.53
CA ILE A 174 -5.62 21.04 -8.53
C ILE A 174 -6.26 19.75 -8.01
N LYS A 175 -7.05 19.81 -6.94
CA LYS A 175 -7.75 18.64 -6.40
C LYS A 175 -8.75 18.05 -7.39
N ALA A 176 -9.52 18.88 -8.09
CA ALA A 176 -10.44 18.44 -9.12
C ALA A 176 -9.71 17.74 -10.28
N GLU A 177 -8.61 18.32 -10.75
CA GLU A 177 -7.76 17.77 -11.82
C GLU A 177 -7.14 16.43 -11.40
N LEU A 178 -6.57 16.33 -10.19
CA LEU A 178 -6.06 15.07 -9.65
C LEU A 178 -7.15 13.99 -9.53
N THR A 179 -8.38 14.39 -9.20
CA THR A 179 -9.52 13.46 -9.10
C THR A 179 -9.93 12.95 -10.48
N GLU A 180 -9.92 13.83 -11.50
CA GLU A 180 -10.20 13.44 -12.90
C GLU A 180 -9.12 12.51 -13.44
N ILE A 181 -7.84 12.82 -13.23
CA ILE A 181 -6.71 11.95 -13.60
C ILE A 181 -6.83 10.60 -12.88
N ALA A 182 -7.12 10.61 -11.58
CA ALA A 182 -7.28 9.38 -10.79
C ALA A 182 -8.37 8.46 -11.34
N ALA A 183 -9.48 9.02 -11.82
CA ALA A 183 -10.58 8.25 -12.40
C ALA A 183 -10.23 7.63 -13.77
N GLY A 184 -9.24 8.17 -14.47
CA GLY A 184 -8.74 7.64 -15.74
C GLY A 184 -7.64 6.58 -15.61
N ILE A 185 -7.08 6.37 -14.41
CA ILE A 185 -6.02 5.38 -14.19
C ILE A 185 -6.64 4.00 -13.97
N GLU A 186 -6.33 3.08 -14.87
CA GLU A 186 -6.80 1.69 -14.77
C GLU A 186 -6.05 0.91 -13.69
N THR A 187 -6.66 -0.18 -13.22
CA THR A 187 -5.97 -1.18 -12.39
C THR A 187 -5.52 -2.36 -13.24
N VAL A 188 -4.41 -2.99 -12.87
CA VAL A 188 -3.96 -4.22 -13.53
C VAL A 188 -4.94 -5.37 -13.33
N SER A 189 -5.67 -5.37 -12.21
CA SER A 189 -6.59 -6.44 -11.84
C SER A 189 -7.96 -6.35 -12.55
N GLY A 190 -8.25 -5.24 -13.23
CA GLY A 190 -9.58 -4.96 -13.79
C GLY A 190 -10.59 -4.43 -12.77
N ALA A 191 -10.19 -4.19 -11.52
CA ALA A 191 -11.01 -3.46 -10.55
C ALA A 191 -11.31 -2.02 -11.02
N PRO A 192 -12.48 -1.47 -10.68
CA PRO A 192 -12.96 -0.21 -11.24
C PRO A 192 -12.23 1.04 -10.74
N VAL A 193 -11.49 0.95 -9.62
CA VAL A 193 -10.85 2.11 -8.98
C VAL A 193 -9.42 1.77 -8.58
N ALA A 194 -8.47 2.57 -9.05
CA ALA A 194 -7.07 2.51 -8.66
C ALA A 194 -6.76 3.40 -7.44
N ASP A 195 -6.04 2.85 -6.47
CA ASP A 195 -5.36 3.60 -5.41
C ASP A 195 -4.06 4.18 -5.98
N SER A 196 -4.22 5.18 -6.85
CA SER A 196 -3.13 5.83 -7.57
C SER A 196 -2.48 6.95 -6.77
N ALA A 197 -1.28 7.38 -7.19
CA ALA A 197 -0.63 8.55 -6.63
C ALA A 197 -1.53 9.81 -6.70
N ALA A 198 -2.29 9.96 -7.78
CA ALA A 198 -3.23 11.05 -7.99
C ALA A 198 -4.37 11.05 -6.97
N SER A 199 -5.01 9.89 -6.76
CA SER A 199 -6.10 9.75 -5.78
C SER A 199 -5.64 10.04 -4.35
N ARG A 200 -4.44 9.57 -3.98
CA ARG A 200 -3.83 9.82 -2.68
C ARG A 200 -3.47 11.29 -2.48
N ALA A 201 -2.93 11.94 -3.51
CA ALA A 201 -2.62 13.37 -3.46
C ALA A 201 -3.89 14.23 -3.31
N ALA A 202 -4.94 13.95 -4.07
CA ALA A 202 -6.22 14.65 -3.97
C ALA A 202 -6.82 14.56 -2.55
N ALA A 203 -6.66 13.41 -1.88
CA ALA A 203 -7.14 13.20 -0.52
C ALA A 203 -6.44 14.05 0.54
N PHE A 204 -5.20 14.49 0.29
CA PHE A 204 -4.44 15.35 1.21
C PHE A 204 -4.77 16.84 1.06
N ILE A 205 -5.38 17.26 -0.05
CA ILE A 205 -5.68 18.67 -0.30
C ILE A 205 -6.89 19.12 0.54
N ASP A 206 -6.61 19.92 1.57
CA ASP A 206 -7.57 20.52 2.49
C ASP A 206 -7.50 22.07 2.54
N GLY A 207 -6.66 22.67 1.68
CA GLY A 207 -6.43 24.12 1.61
C GLY A 207 -5.25 24.62 2.45
N SER A 208 -4.62 23.76 3.26
CA SER A 208 -3.48 24.13 4.10
C SER A 208 -2.13 23.86 3.44
N GLU A 209 -1.09 24.60 3.84
CA GLU A 209 0.29 24.36 3.41
C GLU A 209 0.77 22.92 3.72
N GLU A 210 0.33 22.38 4.85
CA GLU A 210 0.64 21.00 5.25
C GLU A 210 -0.04 19.96 4.33
N GLY A 211 -1.31 20.17 4.00
CA GLY A 211 -2.05 19.34 3.05
C GLY A 211 -1.39 19.33 1.67
N TYR A 212 -0.99 20.50 1.17
CA TYR A 212 -0.26 20.59 -0.10
C TYR A 212 1.09 19.89 -0.07
N ARG A 213 1.84 20.00 1.04
CA ARG A 213 3.11 19.27 1.23
C ARG A 213 2.89 17.76 1.16
N HIS A 214 1.91 17.22 1.89
CA HIS A 214 1.60 15.79 1.84
C HIS A 214 1.12 15.33 0.46
N ALA A 215 0.35 16.16 -0.24
CA ALA A 215 -0.07 15.87 -1.62
C ALA A 215 1.12 15.80 -2.59
N ALA A 216 2.06 16.75 -2.50
CA ALA A 216 3.28 16.74 -3.31
C ALA A 216 4.20 15.55 -2.99
N GLU A 217 4.33 15.19 -1.70
CA GLU A 217 5.05 13.99 -1.25
C GLU A 217 4.41 12.72 -1.82
N ALA A 218 3.07 12.62 -1.81
CA ALA A 218 2.35 11.47 -2.36
C ALA A 218 2.60 11.29 -3.87
N LEU A 219 2.58 12.38 -4.64
CA LEU A 219 2.94 12.36 -6.07
C LEU A 219 4.41 12.00 -6.26
N THR A 220 5.32 12.55 -5.46
CA THR A 220 6.76 12.25 -5.54
C THR A 220 7.03 10.77 -5.34
N ILE A 221 6.45 10.17 -4.30
CA ILE A 221 6.62 8.74 -4.00
C ILE A 221 6.01 7.90 -5.11
N GLY A 222 4.76 8.19 -5.49
CA GLY A 222 4.04 7.40 -6.50
C GLY A 222 4.70 7.44 -7.88
N LEU A 223 5.20 8.59 -8.32
CA LEU A 223 5.90 8.73 -9.60
C LEU A 223 7.28 8.05 -9.59
N SER A 224 7.92 7.93 -8.42
CA SER A 224 9.20 7.22 -8.31
C SER A 224 9.05 5.68 -8.39
N ALA A 225 7.85 5.16 -8.12
CA ALA A 225 7.57 3.73 -8.17
C ALA A 225 7.21 3.22 -9.58
N ALA A 226 6.94 4.11 -10.53
CA ALA A 226 6.54 3.80 -11.91
C ALA A 226 7.73 3.63 -12.89
N HIS A 227 8.97 3.49 -12.38
CA HIS A 227 10.21 3.47 -13.17
C HIS A 227 11.16 2.32 -12.79
#